data_AF-A0A094FZQ5-F1
#
_entry.id   AF-A0A094FZQ5-F1
#
_cell.length_a   1.000
_cell.length_b   1.000
_cell.length_c   1.000
_cell.angle_alpha   90.00
_cell.angle_beta   90.00
_cell.angle_gamma   90.00
#
_symmetry.space_group_name_H-M   'P 1'
#
loop_
_entity.id
_entity.type
_entity.pdbx_description
1 polymer ?
#
loop_
_entity_poly.entity_id
_entity_poly.type
_entity_poly.pdbx_seq_one_letter_code
_entity_poly.pdbx_strand_id
1 'polypeptide(L)'
;MESCVFYLSLPASKPPDPEFSALTSKLIPSGVSPWGLIRCDDIYRDRDGEAPIDIVAVHGLSGHPVRSYYCQGHFWLRDSLHWSGLAGANVYSFGYPSGNSIMSAARDLIVSLDNERRYGERLNLDVPIAFLAHGTGGLIVKQALILLNSYQEKSDTRILSNTRSLLFFGVPHRGYADSVLDYMPWIRPVKGIEEEYTPQSKQVRAMLEGFASISNRFRIHTFINTIKASTWPASSLQLGDFRTYYMGLPNEELIYSNTEYFAMLKLAHNSAEYNKVVSILRRIPRASDLGSESAWHLGQQFRLDEPESESGKLWFRDLRSDAHRVVNRRPMDRSSKIAILDSGIDLGHSSFQEAVDEDHIVAKSFVEGLPGDQDSDGHGTHTAHLTLKVAPNSTLFIARVIEHGSIVEFDNNKSAIVEAIKWAIEERVDIISMSFGYRAEVPEIKAALRKAFHKGIILIAAASNSGVNPRFPISFPANMRQVICMHSTDGYGNPSPRNPSAIPDCNLGILGEAVAAAWPRQLDIAREASLRAAGDTPDAAARPRGSRTMQKDHSRVASGTSVAAPIAAGIAALILEYASQASAQKHDSVVQRWGMSRA
;
A
#
# COMPACT_ATOMS: atom_id res chain seq x y z
N MET A 1 -32.27 0.26 -12.31
CA MET A 1 -31.84 -0.33 -11.03
C MET A 1 -33.00 -0.99 -10.28
N GLU A 2 -34.16 -0.32 -10.12
CA GLU A 2 -35.35 -0.89 -9.46
C GLU A 2 -35.82 -2.25 -10.03
N SER A 3 -35.74 -2.43 -11.35
CA SER A 3 -36.13 -3.69 -12.02
C SER A 3 -35.23 -4.89 -11.72
N CYS A 4 -33.93 -4.69 -11.48
CA CYS A 4 -32.99 -5.80 -11.22
C CYS A 4 -32.96 -6.22 -9.75
N VAL A 5 -33.36 -5.36 -8.81
CA VAL A 5 -33.57 -5.75 -7.41
C VAL A 5 -34.77 -6.68 -7.28
N PHE A 6 -35.83 -6.43 -8.06
CA PHE A 6 -37.03 -7.27 -8.14
C PHE A 6 -36.76 -8.73 -8.51
N TYR A 7 -35.66 -9.02 -9.22
CA TYR A 7 -35.29 -10.38 -9.66
C TYR A 7 -34.56 -11.20 -8.58
N LEU A 8 -34.03 -10.58 -7.51
CA LEU A 8 -33.41 -11.32 -6.39
C LEU A 8 -34.45 -11.96 -5.47
N SER A 9 -35.69 -11.48 -5.58
CA SER A 9 -36.77 -11.69 -4.65
C SER A 9 -37.93 -12.48 -5.22
N LEU A 10 -37.84 -12.87 -6.49
CA LEU A 10 -38.85 -13.75 -7.07
C LEU A 10 -38.74 -15.13 -6.41
N PRO A 11 -39.82 -15.65 -5.80
CA PRO A 11 -39.85 -17.02 -5.34
C PRO A 11 -39.51 -17.95 -6.50
N ALA A 12 -38.93 -19.12 -6.20
CA ALA A 12 -38.54 -20.15 -7.17
C ALA A 12 -39.69 -20.61 -8.11
N SER A 13 -40.92 -20.14 -7.89
CA SER A 13 -42.14 -20.46 -8.63
C SER A 13 -42.47 -19.56 -9.82
N LYS A 14 -41.80 -18.41 -10.05
CA LYS A 14 -41.97 -17.67 -11.32
C LYS A 14 -41.07 -18.27 -12.41
N PRO A 15 -41.59 -18.47 -13.64
CA PRO A 15 -40.79 -19.01 -14.73
C PRO A 15 -39.62 -18.04 -15.01
N PRO A 16 -38.38 -18.57 -15.15
CA PRO A 16 -37.24 -17.75 -15.48
C PRO A 16 -37.49 -17.04 -16.82
N ASP A 17 -37.00 -15.80 -16.92
CA ASP A 17 -36.94 -15.06 -18.19
C ASP A 17 -36.44 -16.00 -19.30
N PRO A 18 -37.12 -16.10 -20.47
CA PRO A 18 -36.71 -16.96 -21.57
C PRO A 18 -35.23 -16.78 -21.95
N GLU A 19 -34.70 -15.56 -21.86
CA GLU A 19 -33.29 -15.27 -22.14
C GLU A 19 -32.36 -15.87 -21.08
N PHE A 20 -32.74 -15.81 -19.80
CA PHE A 20 -31.99 -16.45 -18.71
C PHE A 20 -32.00 -17.96 -18.85
N SER A 21 -33.13 -18.55 -19.21
CA SER A 21 -33.27 -19.99 -19.45
C SER A 21 -32.35 -20.44 -20.60
N ALA A 22 -32.40 -19.74 -21.74
CA ALA A 22 -31.56 -20.03 -22.90
C ALA A 22 -30.05 -19.86 -22.60
N LEU A 23 -29.67 -18.83 -21.84
CA LEU A 23 -28.30 -18.64 -21.37
C LEU A 23 -27.84 -19.80 -20.49
N THR A 24 -28.64 -20.12 -19.48
CA THR A 24 -28.29 -21.13 -18.48
C THR A 24 -28.16 -22.51 -19.12
N SER A 25 -29.05 -22.87 -20.07
CA SER A 25 -28.95 -24.13 -20.83
C SER A 25 -27.72 -24.22 -21.74
N LYS A 26 -27.13 -23.07 -22.15
CA LYS A 26 -25.86 -23.07 -22.89
C LYS A 26 -24.66 -23.31 -21.97
N LEU A 27 -24.64 -22.67 -20.80
CA LEU A 27 -23.53 -22.77 -19.84
C LEU A 27 -23.57 -24.06 -19.00
N ILE A 28 -24.77 -24.58 -18.75
CA ILE A 28 -25.01 -25.74 -17.90
C ILE A 28 -25.90 -26.71 -18.69
N PRO A 29 -25.33 -27.81 -19.23
CA PRO A 29 -26.09 -28.77 -20.00
C PRO A 29 -27.26 -29.36 -19.21
N SER A 30 -28.36 -29.69 -19.89
CA SER A 30 -29.55 -30.27 -19.26
C SER A 30 -29.20 -31.57 -18.51
N GLY A 31 -29.58 -31.65 -17.23
CA GLY A 31 -29.28 -32.80 -16.36
C GLY A 31 -27.95 -32.73 -15.60
N VAL A 32 -27.12 -31.71 -15.87
CA VAL A 32 -25.88 -31.44 -15.11
C VAL A 32 -26.19 -30.52 -13.94
N SER A 33 -25.64 -30.84 -12.77
CA SER A 33 -25.77 -30.01 -11.58
C SER A 33 -25.20 -28.61 -11.83
N PRO A 34 -25.89 -27.53 -11.41
CA PRO A 34 -25.34 -26.17 -11.49
C PRO A 34 -24.25 -25.92 -10.44
N TRP A 35 -23.95 -26.88 -9.57
CA TRP A 35 -22.93 -26.78 -8.54
C TRP A 35 -21.59 -27.32 -9.03
N GLY A 36 -20.50 -26.63 -8.70
CA GLY A 36 -19.17 -26.85 -9.26
C GLY A 36 -18.67 -25.63 -10.04
N LEU A 37 -17.51 -25.77 -10.69
CA LEU A 37 -16.92 -24.71 -11.49
C LEU A 37 -17.52 -24.71 -12.90
N ILE A 38 -18.13 -23.58 -13.29
CA ILE A 38 -18.73 -23.39 -14.62
C ILE A 38 -17.86 -22.42 -15.41
N ARG A 39 -17.43 -22.83 -16.60
CA ARG A 39 -16.74 -21.95 -17.53
C ARG A 39 -17.74 -21.00 -18.21
N CYS A 40 -17.39 -19.73 -18.34
CA CYS A 40 -18.29 -18.67 -18.81
C CYS A 40 -17.99 -18.21 -20.24
N ASP A 41 -16.78 -18.45 -20.76
CA ASP A 41 -16.21 -17.84 -21.96
C ASP A 41 -16.06 -18.82 -23.15
N ASP A 42 -17.13 -19.08 -23.90
CA ASP A 42 -17.07 -20.03 -25.02
C ASP A 42 -16.69 -19.41 -26.39
N ILE A 43 -16.67 -18.07 -26.52
CA ILE A 43 -16.91 -17.42 -27.84
C ILE A 43 -15.66 -16.76 -28.46
N TYR A 44 -14.62 -16.42 -27.71
CA TYR A 44 -13.47 -15.66 -28.25
C TYR A 44 -12.15 -16.38 -28.00
N ARG A 45 -11.98 -17.50 -28.71
CA ARG A 45 -10.76 -18.31 -28.75
C ARG A 45 -9.78 -17.68 -29.74
N ASP A 46 -8.75 -16.99 -29.27
CA ASP A 46 -7.51 -16.92 -30.04
C ASP A 46 -6.81 -18.27 -29.81
N ARG A 47 -6.74 -19.10 -30.87
CA ARG A 47 -6.44 -20.54 -30.74
C ARG A 47 -4.99 -20.83 -30.31
N ASP A 48 -4.10 -19.83 -30.36
CA ASP A 48 -2.66 -20.04 -30.23
C ASP A 48 -1.99 -19.24 -29.07
N GLY A 49 -2.76 -18.63 -28.16
CA GLY A 49 -2.21 -17.79 -27.07
C GLY A 49 -2.47 -18.29 -25.64
N GLU A 50 -1.47 -18.15 -24.75
CA GLU A 50 -1.60 -18.33 -23.29
C GLU A 50 -2.66 -17.38 -22.71
N ALA A 51 -3.48 -17.89 -21.77
CA ALA A 51 -4.46 -17.05 -21.06
C ALA A 51 -3.72 -16.14 -20.06
N PRO A 52 -3.94 -14.81 -20.08
CA PRO A 52 -3.19 -13.89 -19.23
C PRO A 52 -3.58 -13.98 -17.75
N ILE A 53 -4.79 -14.48 -17.43
CA ILE A 53 -5.34 -14.58 -16.08
C ILE A 53 -6.55 -15.53 -16.03
N ASP A 54 -6.74 -16.19 -14.89
CA ASP A 54 -7.97 -16.89 -14.50
C ASP A 54 -8.81 -16.01 -13.55
N ILE A 55 -10.07 -15.77 -13.90
CA ILE A 55 -11.03 -15.01 -13.10
C ILE A 55 -12.06 -15.99 -12.55
N VAL A 56 -12.14 -16.13 -11.23
CA VAL A 56 -13.03 -17.10 -10.57
C VAL A 56 -14.06 -16.37 -9.72
N ALA A 57 -15.31 -16.38 -10.17
CA ALA A 57 -16.42 -15.73 -9.49
C ALA A 57 -17.13 -16.69 -8.52
N VAL A 58 -17.39 -16.26 -7.29
CA VAL A 58 -18.01 -17.08 -6.23
C VAL A 58 -19.19 -16.30 -5.63
N HIS A 59 -20.41 -16.81 -5.84
CA HIS A 59 -21.63 -16.14 -5.37
C HIS A 59 -21.81 -16.25 -3.85
N GLY A 60 -22.74 -15.46 -3.29
CA GLY A 60 -23.09 -15.49 -1.86
C GLY A 60 -24.23 -16.46 -1.51
N LEU A 61 -24.71 -16.36 -0.28
CA LEU A 61 -25.74 -17.23 0.29
C LEU A 61 -27.05 -17.11 -0.50
N SER A 62 -27.69 -18.24 -0.77
CA SER A 62 -28.88 -18.38 -1.63
C SER A 62 -28.69 -17.87 -3.06
N GLY A 63 -27.43 -17.63 -3.48
CA GLY A 63 -27.09 -17.26 -4.85
C GLY A 63 -27.07 -18.44 -5.82
N HIS A 64 -26.98 -18.13 -7.10
CA HIS A 64 -26.79 -19.09 -8.18
C HIS A 64 -25.64 -18.63 -9.09
N PRO A 65 -24.76 -19.52 -9.57
CA PRO A 65 -23.54 -19.15 -10.29
C PRO A 65 -23.80 -18.24 -11.50
N VAL A 66 -24.80 -18.53 -12.34
CA VAL A 66 -25.15 -17.62 -13.46
C VAL A 66 -26.01 -16.43 -13.01
N ARG A 67 -27.15 -16.70 -12.33
CA ARG A 67 -28.12 -15.67 -11.97
C ARG A 67 -27.52 -14.53 -11.16
N SER A 68 -26.54 -14.77 -10.30
CA SER A 68 -25.96 -13.73 -9.44
C SER A 68 -25.34 -12.58 -10.23
N TYR A 69 -24.81 -12.87 -11.42
CA TYR A 69 -24.15 -11.89 -12.30
C TYR A 69 -24.99 -11.53 -13.54
N TYR A 70 -26.25 -11.99 -13.61
CA TYR A 70 -27.17 -11.71 -14.72
C TYR A 70 -28.20 -10.61 -14.36
N CYS A 71 -28.44 -9.66 -15.25
CA CYS A 71 -29.49 -8.64 -15.14
C CYS A 71 -30.01 -8.29 -16.55
N GLN A 72 -31.32 -8.46 -16.77
CA GLN A 72 -32.03 -8.06 -18.02
C GLN A 72 -31.31 -8.46 -19.32
N GLY A 73 -31.16 -9.76 -19.57
CA GLY A 73 -30.51 -10.27 -20.78
C GLY A 73 -28.98 -10.26 -20.77
N HIS A 74 -28.36 -9.62 -19.78
CA HIS A 74 -26.91 -9.40 -19.75
C HIS A 74 -26.22 -10.19 -18.62
N PHE A 75 -25.32 -11.10 -18.98
CA PHE A 75 -24.43 -11.83 -18.06
C PHE A 75 -23.00 -11.32 -18.25
N TRP A 76 -22.64 -10.30 -17.48
CA TRP A 76 -21.45 -9.48 -17.75
C TRP A 76 -20.12 -10.25 -17.65
N LEU A 77 -20.06 -11.34 -16.89
CA LEU A 77 -18.87 -12.20 -16.82
C LEU A 77 -18.51 -12.77 -18.20
N ARG A 78 -19.51 -13.18 -18.98
CA ARG A 78 -19.32 -13.60 -20.37
C ARG A 78 -19.37 -12.41 -21.33
N ASP A 79 -20.42 -11.61 -21.22
CA ASP A 79 -20.83 -10.68 -22.28
C ASP A 79 -19.99 -9.39 -22.33
N SER A 80 -19.29 -9.05 -21.24
CA SER A 80 -18.60 -7.77 -21.11
C SER A 80 -17.10 -7.89 -20.89
N LEU A 81 -16.63 -8.84 -20.06
CA LEU A 81 -15.22 -8.90 -19.64
C LEU A 81 -14.23 -8.98 -20.82
N HIS A 82 -14.58 -9.71 -21.88
CA HIS A 82 -13.71 -9.88 -23.05
C HIS A 82 -13.47 -8.56 -23.83
N TRP A 83 -14.41 -7.62 -23.82
CA TRP A 83 -14.28 -6.32 -24.50
C TRP A 83 -13.42 -5.30 -23.73
N SER A 84 -12.99 -5.65 -22.53
CA SER A 84 -12.44 -4.69 -21.56
C SER A 84 -10.93 -4.76 -21.42
N GLY A 85 -10.22 -5.19 -22.46
CA GLY A 85 -8.77 -5.41 -22.43
C GLY A 85 -8.34 -6.62 -21.61
N LEU A 86 -9.28 -7.53 -21.32
CA LEU A 86 -9.09 -8.85 -20.73
C LEU A 86 -9.39 -9.95 -21.75
N ALA A 87 -9.18 -9.66 -23.04
CA ALA A 87 -9.32 -10.65 -24.10
C ALA A 87 -8.40 -11.85 -23.82
N GLY A 88 -8.96 -13.05 -23.89
CA GLY A 88 -8.25 -14.31 -23.60
C GLY A 88 -8.19 -14.73 -22.13
N ALA A 89 -8.74 -13.96 -21.18
CA ALA A 89 -8.86 -14.40 -19.79
C ALA A 89 -9.83 -15.58 -19.68
N ASN A 90 -9.48 -16.61 -18.89
CA ASN A 90 -10.44 -17.67 -18.58
C ASN A 90 -11.37 -17.16 -17.47
N VAL A 91 -12.68 -17.26 -17.70
CA VAL A 91 -13.68 -16.76 -16.74
C VAL A 91 -14.53 -17.91 -16.24
N TYR A 92 -14.52 -18.10 -14.93
CA TYR A 92 -15.26 -19.15 -14.26
C TYR A 92 -16.25 -18.57 -13.26
N SER A 93 -17.36 -19.29 -13.06
CA SER A 93 -18.29 -19.06 -11.98
C SER A 93 -18.47 -20.35 -11.19
N PHE A 94 -18.13 -20.32 -9.90
CA PHE A 94 -18.29 -21.42 -8.98
C PHE A 94 -19.66 -21.38 -8.30
N GLY A 95 -20.40 -22.48 -8.42
CA GLY A 95 -21.69 -22.70 -7.77
C GLY A 95 -21.58 -23.65 -6.57
N TYR A 96 -22.25 -23.33 -5.47
CA TYR A 96 -22.40 -24.25 -4.34
C TYR A 96 -23.80 -24.13 -3.71
N PRO A 97 -24.37 -25.25 -3.19
CA PRO A 97 -25.65 -25.20 -2.51
C PRO A 97 -25.49 -24.50 -1.16
N SER A 98 -26.44 -23.63 -0.82
CA SER A 98 -26.36 -22.80 0.40
C SER A 98 -26.44 -23.56 1.72
N GLY A 99 -26.81 -24.85 1.69
CA GLY A 99 -26.79 -25.73 2.86
C GLY A 99 -25.46 -26.44 3.12
N ASN A 100 -24.44 -26.25 2.27
CA ASN A 100 -23.10 -26.77 2.52
C ASN A 100 -22.38 -25.91 3.57
N SER A 101 -21.57 -26.56 4.41
CA SER A 101 -20.68 -25.84 5.31
C SER A 101 -19.61 -25.07 4.52
N ILE A 102 -19.10 -23.97 5.08
CA ILE A 102 -18.04 -23.16 4.44
C ILE A 102 -16.83 -24.05 4.11
N MET A 103 -16.51 -25.00 4.99
CA MET A 103 -15.39 -25.92 4.83
C MET A 103 -15.58 -26.88 3.65
N SER A 104 -16.79 -27.44 3.48
CA SER A 104 -17.09 -28.33 2.35
C SER A 104 -17.00 -27.58 1.03
N ALA A 105 -17.67 -26.43 0.93
CA ALA A 105 -17.66 -25.62 -0.28
C ALA A 105 -16.24 -25.12 -0.64
N ALA A 106 -15.40 -24.84 0.36
CA ALA A 106 -14.00 -24.47 0.13
C ALA A 106 -13.18 -25.62 -0.45
N ARG A 107 -13.38 -26.86 0.01
CA ARG A 107 -12.74 -28.05 -0.58
C ARG A 107 -13.21 -28.30 -2.00
N ASP A 108 -14.52 -28.19 -2.25
CA ASP A 108 -15.10 -28.37 -3.58
C ASP A 108 -14.55 -27.33 -4.56
N LEU A 109 -14.38 -26.07 -4.12
CA LEU A 109 -13.75 -25.01 -4.90
C LEU A 109 -12.29 -25.34 -5.25
N ILE A 110 -11.49 -25.77 -4.27
CA ILE A 110 -10.09 -26.16 -4.49
C ILE A 110 -10.01 -27.29 -5.52
N VAL A 111 -10.77 -28.37 -5.31
CA VAL A 111 -10.73 -29.57 -6.17
C VAL A 111 -11.19 -29.22 -7.59
N SER A 112 -12.30 -28.48 -7.72
CA SER A 112 -12.83 -28.13 -9.04
C SER A 112 -11.88 -27.24 -9.83
N LEU A 113 -11.27 -26.25 -9.17
CA LEU A 113 -10.33 -25.33 -9.80
C LEU A 113 -8.99 -25.99 -10.13
N ASP A 114 -8.48 -26.85 -9.25
CA ASP A 114 -7.24 -27.60 -9.49
C ASP A 114 -7.41 -28.57 -10.67
N ASN A 115 -8.55 -29.29 -10.73
CA ASN A 115 -8.87 -30.17 -11.85
C ASN A 115 -8.95 -29.42 -13.18
N GLU A 116 -9.65 -28.27 -13.22
CA GLU A 116 -9.74 -27.46 -14.43
C GLU A 116 -8.36 -26.96 -14.88
N ARG A 117 -7.50 -26.54 -13.95
CA ARG A 117 -6.16 -26.02 -14.29
C ARG A 117 -5.16 -27.11 -14.70
N ARG A 118 -5.35 -28.36 -14.28
CA ARG A 118 -4.50 -29.51 -14.62
C ARG A 118 -4.96 -30.25 -15.88
N TYR A 119 -6.27 -30.43 -16.02
CA TYR A 119 -6.87 -31.35 -16.98
C TYR A 119 -7.91 -30.69 -17.89
N GLY A 120 -8.18 -29.40 -17.71
CA GLY A 120 -9.05 -28.64 -18.61
C GLY A 120 -8.45 -28.47 -20.01
N GLU A 121 -9.17 -27.78 -20.88
CA GLU A 121 -8.77 -27.61 -22.29
C GLU A 121 -7.38 -26.92 -22.47
N ARG A 122 -6.89 -26.22 -21.44
CA ARG A 122 -5.56 -25.59 -21.40
C ARG A 122 -4.87 -25.86 -20.06
N LEU A 123 -3.60 -26.25 -20.11
CA LEU A 123 -2.75 -26.37 -18.93
C LEU A 123 -2.43 -24.96 -18.40
N ASN A 124 -3.05 -24.59 -17.29
CA ASN A 124 -2.97 -23.22 -16.74
C ASN A 124 -2.26 -23.19 -15.38
N LEU A 125 -1.28 -24.05 -15.15
CA LEU A 125 -0.72 -24.29 -13.82
C LEU A 125 0.03 -23.10 -13.21
N ASP A 126 0.44 -22.12 -14.02
CA ASP A 126 1.20 -20.94 -13.57
C ASP A 126 0.46 -19.62 -13.88
N VAL A 127 -0.77 -19.70 -14.43
CA VAL A 127 -1.58 -18.53 -14.77
C VAL A 127 -2.08 -17.81 -13.50
N PRO A 128 -1.91 -16.49 -13.36
CA PRO A 128 -2.43 -15.71 -12.23
C PRO A 128 -3.93 -15.92 -11.99
N ILE A 129 -4.37 -15.89 -10.73
CA ILE A 129 -5.78 -16.02 -10.35
C ILE A 129 -6.30 -14.73 -9.71
N ALA A 130 -7.48 -14.29 -10.12
CA ALA A 130 -8.29 -13.29 -9.43
C ALA A 130 -9.62 -13.89 -8.98
N PHE A 131 -9.97 -13.76 -7.70
CA PHE A 131 -11.29 -14.15 -7.20
C PHE A 131 -12.25 -12.95 -7.16
N LEU A 132 -13.49 -13.16 -7.61
CA LEU A 132 -14.60 -12.22 -7.46
C LEU A 132 -15.64 -12.84 -6.52
N ALA A 133 -15.66 -12.48 -5.25
CA ALA A 133 -16.42 -13.21 -4.25
C ALA A 133 -17.43 -12.33 -3.51
N HIS A 134 -18.71 -12.71 -3.49
CA HIS A 134 -19.79 -11.96 -2.84
C HIS A 134 -20.33 -12.68 -1.62
N GLY A 135 -20.69 -11.93 -0.57
CA GLY A 135 -21.32 -12.48 0.63
C GLY A 135 -20.56 -13.68 1.21
N THR A 136 -21.24 -14.80 1.43
CA THR A 136 -20.60 -16.04 1.95
C THR A 136 -19.57 -16.64 1.00
N GLY A 137 -19.61 -16.36 -0.30
CA GLY A 137 -18.58 -16.77 -1.25
C GLY A 137 -17.21 -16.24 -0.89
N GLY A 138 -17.13 -15.05 -0.31
CA GLY A 138 -15.86 -14.50 0.19
C GLY A 138 -15.30 -15.27 1.38
N LEU A 139 -16.16 -15.78 2.26
CA LEU A 139 -15.73 -16.65 3.37
C LEU A 139 -15.22 -18.01 2.84
N ILE A 140 -15.87 -18.56 1.81
CA ILE A 140 -15.43 -19.80 1.15
C ILE A 140 -14.05 -19.63 0.53
N VAL A 141 -13.82 -18.54 -0.23
CA VAL A 141 -12.51 -18.25 -0.82
C VAL A 141 -11.44 -18.08 0.25
N LYS A 142 -11.72 -17.34 1.33
CA LYS A 142 -10.78 -17.22 2.47
C LYS A 142 -10.46 -18.59 3.07
N GLN A 143 -11.47 -19.40 3.35
CA GLN A 143 -11.28 -20.74 3.92
C GLN A 143 -10.47 -21.64 2.99
N ALA A 144 -10.69 -21.57 1.68
CA ALA A 144 -9.93 -22.32 0.68
C ALA A 144 -8.45 -21.93 0.71
N LEU A 145 -8.13 -20.63 0.70
CA LEU A 145 -6.75 -20.14 0.75
C LEU A 145 -6.03 -20.51 2.05
N ILE A 146 -6.73 -20.51 3.18
CA ILE A 146 -6.19 -20.99 4.47
C ILE A 146 -5.87 -22.48 4.41
N LEU A 147 -6.78 -23.30 3.86
CA LEU A 147 -6.57 -24.74 3.70
C LEU A 147 -5.35 -25.01 2.82
N LEU A 148 -5.25 -24.36 1.67
CA LEU A 148 -4.11 -24.48 0.77
C LEU A 148 -2.80 -24.10 1.47
N ASN A 149 -2.79 -23.08 2.34
CA ASN A 149 -1.60 -22.70 3.10
C ASN A 149 -1.17 -23.74 4.15
N SER A 150 -2.06 -24.67 4.53
CA SER A 150 -1.75 -25.77 5.44
C SER A 150 -1.18 -27.01 4.75
N TYR A 151 -1.26 -27.09 3.42
CA TYR A 151 -0.78 -28.24 2.65
C TYR A 151 0.75 -28.23 2.54
N GLN A 152 1.38 -29.41 2.59
CA GLN A 152 2.84 -29.55 2.57
C GLN A 152 3.43 -29.67 1.15
N GLU A 153 2.66 -30.17 0.18
CA GLU A 153 3.15 -30.36 -1.19
C GLU A 153 2.99 -29.11 -2.05
N LYS A 154 4.05 -28.75 -2.81
CA LYS A 154 4.04 -27.56 -3.68
C LYS A 154 2.96 -27.63 -4.77
N SER A 155 2.69 -28.82 -5.34
CA SER A 155 1.63 -29.03 -6.34
C SER A 155 0.26 -28.61 -5.82
N ASP A 156 0.02 -28.81 -4.53
CA ASP A 156 -1.28 -28.60 -3.90
C ASP A 156 -1.44 -27.17 -3.39
N THR A 157 -0.39 -26.35 -3.51
CA THR A 157 -0.40 -24.93 -3.14
C THR A 157 -0.44 -23.99 -4.35
N ARG A 158 -0.51 -24.52 -5.58
CA ARG A 158 -0.47 -23.71 -6.83
C ARG A 158 -1.58 -22.67 -6.90
N ILE A 159 -2.79 -23.01 -6.48
CA ILE A 159 -3.89 -22.05 -6.41
C ILE A 159 -3.53 -20.89 -5.46
N LEU A 160 -2.95 -21.20 -4.30
CA LEU A 160 -2.52 -20.19 -3.33
C LEU A 160 -1.39 -19.32 -3.89
N SER A 161 -0.36 -19.91 -4.51
CA SER A 161 0.79 -19.18 -5.06
C SER A 161 0.41 -18.31 -6.25
N ASN A 162 -0.58 -18.74 -7.03
CA ASN A 162 -0.99 -18.04 -8.24
C ASN A 162 -2.10 -17.02 -8.00
N THR A 163 -2.77 -17.07 -6.85
CA THR A 163 -3.75 -16.05 -6.47
C THR A 163 -3.05 -14.72 -6.28
N ARG A 164 -3.42 -13.73 -7.09
CA ARG A 164 -2.85 -12.37 -7.06
C ARG A 164 -3.82 -11.34 -6.52
N SER A 165 -5.11 -11.48 -6.80
CA SER A 165 -6.12 -10.49 -6.42
C SER A 165 -7.40 -11.12 -5.89
N LEU A 166 -7.99 -10.48 -4.88
CA LEU A 166 -9.23 -10.88 -4.23
C LEU A 166 -10.18 -9.69 -4.23
N LEU A 167 -11.27 -9.77 -4.96
CA LEU A 167 -12.31 -8.74 -5.01
C LEU A 167 -13.51 -9.24 -4.19
N PHE A 168 -13.70 -8.68 -3.00
CA PHE A 168 -14.77 -9.03 -2.07
C PHE A 168 -15.94 -8.05 -2.19
N PHE A 169 -17.14 -8.55 -2.47
CA PHE A 169 -18.36 -7.73 -2.59
C PHE A 169 -19.28 -7.99 -1.40
N GLY A 170 -19.36 -7.03 -0.47
CA GLY A 170 -20.27 -7.13 0.67
C GLY A 170 -20.05 -8.38 1.52
N VAL A 171 -18.80 -8.83 1.69
CA VAL A 171 -18.49 -10.07 2.40
C VAL A 171 -18.54 -9.82 3.92
N PRO A 172 -19.33 -10.58 4.69
CA PRO A 172 -19.42 -10.43 6.14
C PRO A 172 -18.21 -11.08 6.80
N HIS A 173 -17.05 -10.44 6.69
CA HIS A 173 -15.77 -11.00 7.16
C HIS A 173 -15.75 -11.33 8.66
N ARG A 174 -16.57 -10.65 9.46
CA ARG A 174 -16.76 -10.90 10.90
C ARG A 174 -18.06 -11.66 11.21
N GLY A 175 -18.70 -12.26 10.22
CA GLY A 175 -20.01 -12.91 10.34
C GLY A 175 -21.17 -11.93 10.15
N TYR A 176 -22.35 -12.47 9.85
CA TYR A 176 -23.59 -11.71 9.78
C TYR A 176 -24.04 -11.35 11.19
N ALA A 177 -24.24 -10.06 11.45
CA ALA A 177 -24.83 -9.62 12.72
C ALA A 177 -26.23 -10.26 12.90
N ASP A 178 -26.60 -10.56 14.15
CA ASP A 178 -27.89 -11.18 14.49
C ASP A 178 -29.07 -10.36 13.92
N SER A 179 -28.95 -9.03 13.97
CA SER A 179 -29.93 -8.13 13.36
C SER A 179 -30.11 -8.37 11.86
N VAL A 180 -29.04 -8.63 11.11
CA VAL A 180 -29.12 -8.94 9.67
C VAL A 180 -29.79 -10.29 9.45
N LEU A 181 -29.52 -11.29 10.29
CA LEU A 181 -30.16 -12.60 10.23
C LEU A 181 -31.66 -12.54 10.57
N ASP A 182 -32.06 -11.67 11.50
CA ASP A 182 -33.47 -11.41 11.85
C ASP A 182 -34.27 -10.81 10.70
N TYR A 183 -33.64 -9.94 9.89
CA TYR A 183 -34.25 -9.35 8.71
C TYR A 183 -34.24 -10.25 7.47
N MET A 184 -33.55 -11.40 7.53
CA MET A 184 -33.52 -12.41 6.46
C MET A 184 -34.13 -13.73 6.96
N PRO A 185 -35.42 -13.80 7.32
CA PRO A 185 -36.01 -15.02 7.89
C PRO A 185 -35.95 -16.24 6.94
N TRP A 186 -35.79 -16.03 5.63
CA TRP A 186 -35.64 -17.10 4.65
C TRP A 186 -34.25 -17.78 4.64
N ILE A 187 -33.23 -17.19 5.29
CA ILE A 187 -31.93 -17.85 5.46
C ILE A 187 -31.85 -18.65 6.76
N ARG A 188 -32.76 -18.43 7.73
CA ARG A 188 -32.85 -19.24 8.96
C ARG A 188 -33.01 -20.76 8.73
N PRO A 189 -33.70 -21.24 7.68
CA PRO A 189 -33.76 -22.66 7.34
C PRO A 189 -32.44 -23.24 6.83
N VAL A 190 -31.42 -22.42 6.54
CA VAL A 190 -30.10 -22.90 6.14
C VAL A 190 -29.43 -23.56 7.34
N LYS A 191 -29.13 -24.85 7.19
CA LYS A 191 -28.50 -25.65 8.24
C LYS A 191 -27.18 -25.04 8.68
N GLY A 192 -27.00 -24.87 9.99
CA GLY A 192 -25.74 -24.38 10.59
C GLY A 192 -25.54 -22.86 10.53
N ILE A 193 -26.55 -22.06 10.13
CA ILE A 193 -26.36 -20.63 9.93
C ILE A 193 -25.93 -19.87 11.19
N GLU A 194 -26.52 -20.20 12.34
CA GLU A 194 -26.19 -19.57 13.63
C GLU A 194 -24.82 -20.00 14.18
N GLU A 195 -24.37 -21.21 13.83
CA GLU A 195 -23.10 -21.80 14.30
C GLU A 195 -21.90 -21.42 13.43
N GLU A 196 -22.10 -21.31 12.10
CA GLU A 196 -21.02 -21.11 11.12
C GLU A 196 -20.88 -19.67 10.61
N TYR A 197 -21.93 -18.85 10.65
CA TYR A 197 -21.95 -17.57 9.94
C TYR A 197 -22.14 -16.33 10.82
N THR A 198 -22.17 -16.49 12.15
CA THR A 198 -22.30 -15.40 13.13
C THR A 198 -20.94 -14.92 13.65
N PRO A 199 -20.83 -13.71 14.22
CA PRO A 199 -19.60 -13.23 14.88
C PRO A 199 -19.12 -14.12 16.03
N GLN A 200 -20.02 -14.83 16.68
CA GLN A 200 -19.74 -15.76 17.77
C GLN A 200 -19.16 -17.08 17.25
N SER A 201 -19.29 -17.37 15.95
CA SER A 201 -18.73 -18.57 15.33
C SER A 201 -17.22 -18.68 15.55
N LYS A 202 -16.78 -19.83 16.06
CA LYS A 202 -15.34 -20.15 16.17
C LYS A 202 -14.68 -20.20 14.80
N GLN A 203 -15.40 -20.67 13.79
CA GLN A 203 -14.88 -20.81 12.42
C GLN A 203 -14.62 -19.45 11.78
N VAL A 204 -15.54 -18.50 11.88
CA VAL A 204 -15.36 -17.12 11.35
C VAL A 204 -14.18 -16.42 12.02
N ARG A 205 -14.04 -16.57 13.34
CA ARG A 205 -12.89 -16.01 14.09
C ARG A 205 -11.56 -16.64 13.69
N ALA A 206 -11.49 -17.97 13.64
CA ALA A 206 -10.29 -18.67 13.18
C ALA A 206 -9.93 -18.31 11.73
N MET A 207 -10.94 -18.08 10.88
CA MET A 207 -10.73 -17.67 9.50
C MET A 207 -10.25 -16.21 9.38
N LEU A 208 -10.68 -15.31 10.27
CA LEU A 208 -10.11 -13.96 10.34
C LEU A 208 -8.63 -13.99 10.68
N GLU A 209 -8.24 -14.77 11.69
CA GLU A 209 -6.84 -14.90 12.12
C GLU A 209 -5.99 -15.62 11.07
N GLY A 210 -6.46 -16.78 10.60
CA GLY A 210 -5.78 -17.59 9.60
C GLY A 210 -5.66 -16.91 8.25
N PHE A 211 -6.68 -16.16 7.81
CA PHE A 211 -6.57 -15.40 6.57
C PHE A 211 -5.64 -14.19 6.75
N ALA A 212 -5.64 -13.53 7.92
CA ALA A 212 -4.75 -12.40 8.16
C ALA A 212 -3.27 -12.80 8.03
N SER A 213 -2.88 -14.01 8.45
CA SER A 213 -1.49 -14.49 8.36
C SER A 213 -0.99 -14.70 6.92
N ILE A 214 -1.89 -14.98 5.98
CA ILE A 214 -1.58 -15.18 4.55
C ILE A 214 -2.00 -14.02 3.66
N SER A 215 -2.74 -13.06 4.21
CA SER A 215 -3.38 -11.98 3.45
C SER A 215 -2.39 -11.19 2.62
N ASN A 216 -1.18 -10.99 3.14
CA ASN A 216 -0.10 -10.21 2.52
C ASN A 216 0.37 -10.74 1.16
N ARG A 217 -0.03 -11.95 0.78
CA ARG A 217 0.24 -12.57 -0.53
C ARG A 217 -0.65 -12.03 -1.65
N PHE A 218 -1.78 -11.40 -1.31
CA PHE A 218 -2.81 -11.00 -2.27
C PHE A 218 -2.96 -9.49 -2.34
N ARG A 219 -3.46 -8.96 -3.45
CA ARG A 219 -4.09 -7.62 -3.47
C ARG A 219 -5.57 -7.80 -3.13
N ILE A 220 -6.04 -7.17 -2.05
CA ILE A 220 -7.42 -7.35 -1.59
C ILE A 220 -8.19 -6.08 -1.91
N HIS A 221 -9.36 -6.21 -2.51
CA HIS A 221 -10.24 -5.09 -2.86
C HIS A 221 -11.62 -5.38 -2.28
N THR A 222 -12.05 -4.61 -1.30
CA THR A 222 -13.33 -4.80 -0.61
C THR A 222 -14.32 -3.75 -1.07
N PHE A 223 -15.31 -4.19 -1.84
CA PHE A 223 -16.42 -3.36 -2.28
C PHE A 223 -17.42 -3.18 -1.13
N ILE A 224 -17.59 -1.93 -0.70
CA ILE A 224 -18.52 -1.53 0.37
C ILE A 224 -19.71 -0.82 -0.25
N ASN A 225 -20.93 -1.25 0.07
CA ASN A 225 -22.12 -0.56 -0.41
C ASN A 225 -22.36 0.75 0.38
N THR A 226 -22.75 1.81 -0.32
CA THR A 226 -23.03 3.13 0.29
C THR A 226 -24.51 3.50 0.29
N ILE A 227 -25.34 2.75 -0.46
CA ILE A 227 -26.77 3.00 -0.60
C ILE A 227 -27.58 2.04 0.29
N LYS A 228 -28.52 2.60 1.06
CA LYS A 228 -29.50 1.82 1.84
C LYS A 228 -30.44 1.10 0.88
N ALA A 229 -30.71 -0.18 1.13
CA ALA A 229 -31.67 -0.93 0.33
C ALA A 229 -33.05 -0.27 0.39
N SER A 230 -33.57 0.14 -0.77
CA SER A 230 -34.76 1.00 -0.87
C SER A 230 -36.02 0.25 -1.33
N THR A 231 -35.90 -1.01 -1.79
CA THR A 231 -36.93 -1.66 -2.62
C THR A 231 -37.53 -2.96 -2.04
N TRP A 232 -37.53 -3.17 -0.72
CA TRP A 232 -38.29 -4.24 -0.06
C TRP A 232 -39.19 -3.64 1.03
N PRO A 233 -40.37 -4.21 1.40
CA PRO A 233 -41.29 -3.59 2.36
C PRO A 233 -40.73 -3.66 3.79
N ALA A 234 -39.67 -2.90 4.05
CA ALA A 234 -39.07 -2.59 5.33
C ALA A 234 -37.97 -1.54 5.05
N SER A 235 -38.32 -0.26 5.15
CA SER A 235 -37.47 0.91 4.93
C SER A 235 -36.35 1.08 5.97
N SER A 236 -35.71 0.00 6.44
CA SER A 236 -34.78 0.06 7.56
C SER A 236 -33.71 -1.04 7.61
N LEU A 237 -33.34 -1.67 6.48
CA LEU A 237 -32.09 -2.45 6.46
C LEU A 237 -30.90 -1.50 6.31
N GLN A 238 -30.46 -0.94 7.43
CA GLN A 238 -29.04 -0.65 7.61
C GLN A 238 -28.39 -2.03 7.69
N LEU A 239 -27.73 -2.50 6.62
CA LEU A 239 -26.81 -3.63 6.76
C LEU A 239 -25.89 -3.27 7.91
N GLY A 240 -26.04 -4.03 9.00
CA GLY A 240 -25.57 -3.66 10.32
C GLY A 240 -24.10 -3.30 10.28
N ASP A 241 -23.71 -2.41 11.19
CA ASP A 241 -22.33 -2.12 11.55
C ASP A 241 -21.28 -2.38 10.44
N PHE A 242 -20.95 -1.33 9.68
CA PHE A 242 -19.94 -1.35 8.60
C PHE A 242 -18.66 -2.12 8.97
N ARG A 243 -18.33 -2.20 10.27
CA ARG A 243 -17.24 -3.00 10.84
C ARG A 243 -17.31 -4.49 10.47
N THR A 244 -18.43 -5.06 10.00
CA THR A 244 -18.47 -6.48 9.60
C THR A 244 -17.98 -6.74 8.19
N TYR A 245 -17.99 -5.73 7.31
CA TYR A 245 -17.80 -5.88 5.85
C TYR A 245 -16.41 -5.54 5.33
N TYR A 246 -15.49 -5.07 6.18
CA TYR A 246 -14.08 -4.89 5.84
C TYR A 246 -13.20 -5.58 6.89
N MET A 247 -12.06 -6.14 6.50
CA MET A 247 -11.22 -6.90 7.41
C MET A 247 -10.28 -6.00 8.23
N GLY A 248 -9.91 -4.85 7.68
CA GLY A 248 -8.89 -3.95 8.25
C GLY A 248 -7.49 -4.50 8.00
N LEU A 249 -7.26 -5.14 6.85
CA LEU A 249 -5.97 -5.71 6.49
C LEU A 249 -5.07 -4.67 5.78
N PRO A 250 -3.73 -4.77 5.91
CA PRO A 250 -2.78 -3.80 5.34
C PRO A 250 -2.87 -3.59 3.84
N ASN A 251 -3.24 -4.65 3.13
CA ASN A 251 -3.26 -4.79 1.68
C ASN A 251 -4.70 -4.83 1.13
N GLU A 252 -5.68 -4.42 1.95
CA GLU A 252 -7.10 -4.29 1.61
C GLU A 252 -7.41 -2.85 1.20
N GLU A 253 -7.71 -2.67 -0.08
CA GLU A 253 -8.23 -1.43 -0.65
C GLU A 253 -9.77 -1.41 -0.52
N LEU A 254 -10.33 -0.37 0.07
CA LEU A 254 -11.78 -0.20 0.18
C LEU A 254 -12.32 0.53 -1.06
N ILE A 255 -13.30 -0.07 -1.72
CA ILE A 255 -13.91 0.44 -2.94
C ILE A 255 -15.38 0.72 -2.67
N TYR A 256 -15.75 1.99 -2.60
CA TYR A 256 -17.13 2.38 -2.34
C TYR A 256 -18.00 2.14 -3.58
N SER A 257 -19.08 1.38 -3.42
CA SER A 257 -20.03 1.04 -4.46
C SER A 257 -21.36 1.75 -4.22
N ASN A 258 -21.83 2.49 -5.22
CA ASN A 258 -23.11 3.18 -5.19
C ASN A 258 -24.24 2.24 -5.66
N THR A 259 -24.30 1.04 -5.11
CA THR A 259 -25.32 0.03 -5.42
C THR A 259 -25.90 -0.57 -4.16
N GLU A 260 -27.11 -1.12 -4.27
CA GLU A 260 -27.69 -1.92 -3.18
C GLU A 260 -26.92 -3.23 -3.02
N TYR A 261 -26.82 -3.74 -1.79
CA TYR A 261 -26.03 -4.93 -1.44
C TYR A 261 -26.29 -6.16 -2.33
N PHE A 262 -27.56 -6.43 -2.64
CA PHE A 262 -27.92 -7.57 -3.49
C PHE A 262 -27.70 -7.29 -4.99
N ALA A 263 -27.57 -6.02 -5.38
CA ALA A 263 -27.33 -5.60 -6.75
C ALA A 263 -25.84 -5.40 -7.10
N MET A 264 -24.93 -5.52 -6.13
CA MET A 264 -23.48 -5.26 -6.31
C MET A 264 -22.83 -6.09 -7.41
N LEU A 265 -23.38 -7.26 -7.74
CA LEU A 265 -22.88 -8.13 -8.81
C LEU A 265 -23.59 -7.94 -10.16
N LYS A 266 -24.55 -7.02 -10.25
CA LYS A 266 -25.35 -6.74 -11.46
C LYS A 266 -24.71 -5.61 -12.28
N LEU A 267 -23.51 -5.86 -12.76
CA LEU A 267 -22.70 -4.84 -13.42
C LEU A 267 -23.09 -4.69 -14.89
N ALA A 268 -23.63 -3.54 -15.26
CA ALA A 268 -23.88 -3.21 -16.66
C ALA A 268 -22.55 -2.83 -17.35
N HIS A 269 -22.42 -3.20 -18.64
CA HIS A 269 -21.24 -2.85 -19.45
C HIS A 269 -20.92 -1.35 -19.35
N ASN A 270 -19.65 -1.00 -19.16
CA ASN A 270 -19.14 0.38 -19.01
C ASN A 270 -19.79 1.21 -17.89
N SER A 271 -20.57 0.61 -16.99
CA SER A 271 -21.04 1.31 -15.79
C SER A 271 -19.86 1.66 -14.86
N ALA A 272 -20.06 2.64 -13.99
CA ALA A 272 -19.03 3.05 -13.03
C ALA A 272 -18.54 1.88 -12.16
N GLU A 273 -19.45 1.01 -11.70
CA GLU A 273 -19.12 -0.16 -10.89
C GLU A 273 -18.39 -1.24 -11.70
N TYR A 274 -18.79 -1.46 -12.95
CA TYR A 274 -18.09 -2.34 -13.88
C TYR A 274 -16.65 -1.88 -14.13
N ASN A 275 -16.46 -0.59 -14.40
CA ASN A 275 -15.15 -0.02 -14.69
C ASN A 275 -14.18 -0.12 -13.50
N LYS A 276 -14.69 -0.01 -12.25
CA LYS A 276 -13.89 -0.27 -11.04
C LYS A 276 -13.32 -1.69 -11.06
N VAL A 277 -14.16 -2.70 -11.27
CA VAL A 277 -13.76 -4.11 -11.32
C VAL A 277 -12.75 -4.37 -12.44
N VAL A 278 -13.04 -3.90 -13.65
CA VAL A 278 -12.15 -4.07 -14.81
C VAL A 278 -10.79 -3.41 -14.59
N SER A 279 -10.77 -2.19 -14.03
CA SER A 279 -9.51 -1.46 -13.82
C SER A 279 -8.55 -2.20 -12.89
N ILE A 280 -9.09 -2.94 -11.91
CA ILE A 280 -8.31 -3.78 -10.99
C ILE A 280 -7.77 -4.99 -11.75
N LEU A 281 -8.65 -5.70 -12.46
CA LEU A 281 -8.30 -6.92 -13.18
C LEU A 281 -7.21 -6.67 -14.23
N ARG A 282 -7.24 -5.52 -14.91
CA ARG A 282 -6.22 -5.14 -15.92
C ARG A 282 -4.84 -4.83 -15.34
N ARG A 283 -4.74 -4.56 -14.03
CA ARG A 283 -3.48 -4.23 -13.34
C ARG A 283 -2.77 -5.46 -12.79
N ILE A 284 -3.34 -6.65 -12.96
CA ILE A 284 -2.73 -7.90 -12.51
C ILE A 284 -1.65 -8.29 -13.54
N PRO A 285 -0.38 -8.45 -13.13
CA PRO A 285 0.70 -8.84 -14.04
C PRO A 285 0.40 -10.16 -14.73
N ARG A 286 0.75 -10.29 -16.01
CA ARG A 286 0.51 -11.52 -16.79
C ARG A 286 1.58 -12.56 -16.47
N ALA A 287 1.26 -13.83 -16.73
CA ALA A 287 2.23 -14.93 -16.57
C ALA A 287 3.53 -14.67 -17.35
N SER A 288 3.43 -14.12 -18.56
CA SER A 288 4.57 -13.77 -19.42
C SER A 288 5.42 -12.59 -18.93
N ASP A 289 4.91 -11.78 -18.00
CA ASP A 289 5.61 -10.63 -17.43
C ASP A 289 6.43 -11.01 -16.17
N LEU A 290 6.29 -12.25 -15.69
CA LEU A 290 6.88 -12.73 -14.44
C LEU A 290 8.10 -13.63 -14.77
N GLY A 291 9.30 -13.05 -14.73
CA GLY A 291 10.56 -13.81 -14.79
C GLY A 291 10.71 -14.79 -13.62
N SER A 292 11.55 -15.82 -13.78
CA SER A 292 11.61 -17.02 -12.92
C SER A 292 12.07 -16.82 -11.48
N GLU A 293 12.29 -15.60 -10.99
CA GLU A 293 12.73 -15.35 -9.61
C GLU A 293 12.06 -14.11 -9.03
N SER A 294 11.12 -14.31 -8.09
CA SER A 294 10.75 -13.32 -7.08
C SER A 294 9.76 -13.92 -6.08
N ALA A 295 10.32 -14.65 -5.13
CA ALA A 295 9.64 -14.92 -3.86
C ALA A 295 9.64 -13.62 -3.04
N TRP A 296 8.44 -13.15 -2.68
CA TRP A 296 8.20 -11.84 -2.06
C TRP A 296 8.58 -11.82 -0.57
N HIS A 297 9.43 -10.88 -0.17
CA HIS A 297 9.66 -10.51 1.22
C HIS A 297 8.82 -9.26 1.58
N LEU A 298 7.98 -9.35 2.61
CA LEU A 298 7.17 -8.25 3.13
C LEU A 298 7.67 -7.86 4.53
N GLY A 299 8.47 -6.80 4.56
CA GLY A 299 8.82 -5.98 5.71
C GLY A 299 9.29 -4.64 5.15
N GLN A 300 8.81 -3.54 5.73
CA GLN A 300 9.18 -2.14 5.44
C GLN A 300 10.31 -1.99 4.40
N GLN A 301 10.01 -1.67 3.14
CA GLN A 301 11.06 -1.38 2.17
C GLN A 301 10.93 0.03 1.62
N PHE A 302 11.90 0.86 2.03
CA PHE A 302 12.53 1.87 1.21
C PHE A 302 12.78 1.28 -0.19
N ARG A 303 12.09 1.78 -1.21
CA ARG A 303 12.23 1.23 -2.56
C ARG A 303 13.41 1.91 -3.23
N LEU A 304 14.48 1.14 -3.45
CA LEU A 304 15.69 1.58 -4.12
C LEU A 304 15.64 1.25 -5.61
N ASP A 305 16.38 2.02 -6.40
CA ASP A 305 16.67 1.77 -7.82
C ASP A 305 15.46 1.87 -8.77
N GLU A 306 14.45 2.68 -8.42
CA GLU A 306 13.45 3.14 -9.39
C GLU A 306 14.06 4.21 -10.32
N PRO A 307 13.55 4.41 -11.56
CA PRO A 307 13.92 5.58 -12.35
C PRO A 307 13.51 6.87 -11.62
N GLU A 308 14.41 7.85 -11.56
CA GLU A 308 14.11 9.15 -10.95
C GLU A 308 12.93 9.81 -11.68
N SER A 309 11.97 10.33 -10.92
CA SER A 309 10.80 10.99 -11.50
C SER A 309 11.16 12.32 -12.16
N GLU A 310 10.71 12.52 -13.40
CA GLU A 310 10.82 13.81 -14.08
C GLU A 310 10.10 14.93 -13.31
N SER A 311 8.94 14.64 -12.69
CA SER A 311 8.26 15.64 -11.86
C SER A 311 9.04 15.99 -10.59
N GLY A 312 9.78 15.03 -10.03
CA GLY A 312 10.70 15.28 -8.92
C GLY A 312 11.88 16.17 -9.32
N LYS A 313 12.46 15.94 -10.50
CA LYS A 313 13.52 16.81 -11.05
C LYS A 313 13.03 18.24 -11.26
N LEU A 314 11.83 18.39 -11.82
CA LEU A 314 11.18 19.69 -12.01
C LEU A 314 10.92 20.38 -10.68
N TRP A 315 10.46 19.65 -9.66
CA TRP A 315 10.26 20.20 -8.32
C TRP A 315 11.54 20.83 -7.73
N PHE A 316 12.68 20.12 -7.81
CA PHE A 316 13.97 20.67 -7.36
C PHE A 316 14.48 21.81 -8.24
N ARG A 317 14.18 21.80 -9.54
CA ARG A 317 14.48 22.94 -10.43
C ARG A 317 13.72 24.18 -9.99
N ASP A 318 12.42 24.03 -9.72
CA ASP A 318 11.54 25.14 -9.33
C ASP A 318 11.91 25.68 -7.94
N LEU A 319 12.28 24.79 -7.01
CA LEU A 319 12.87 25.19 -5.72
C LEU A 319 14.09 26.10 -5.90
N ARG A 320 15.02 25.72 -6.79
CA ARG A 320 16.23 26.52 -7.07
C ARG A 320 15.91 27.84 -7.77
N SER A 321 15.01 27.84 -8.75
CA SER A 321 14.70 29.06 -9.51
C SER A 321 13.93 30.08 -8.69
N ASP A 322 13.06 29.59 -7.79
CA ASP A 322 12.07 30.44 -7.14
C ASP A 322 12.44 30.70 -5.68
N ALA A 323 12.58 29.65 -4.87
CA ALA A 323 12.81 29.78 -3.43
C ALA A 323 14.24 30.24 -3.13
N HIS A 324 15.26 29.54 -3.66
CA HIS A 324 16.67 29.92 -3.41
C HIS A 324 16.98 31.32 -3.93
N ARG A 325 16.38 31.75 -5.04
CA ARG A 325 16.53 33.11 -5.55
C ARG A 325 15.99 34.17 -4.57
N VAL A 326 14.95 33.85 -3.80
CA VAL A 326 14.39 34.76 -2.79
C VAL A 326 15.25 34.76 -1.53
N VAL A 327 15.64 33.58 -1.05
CA VAL A 327 16.44 33.41 0.17
C VAL A 327 17.87 33.92 0.00
N ASN A 328 18.53 33.64 -1.12
CA ASN A 328 19.94 34.01 -1.35
C ASN A 328 20.13 35.46 -1.84
N ARG A 329 19.06 36.26 -1.96
CA ARG A 329 19.17 37.68 -2.36
C ARG A 329 19.86 38.55 -1.31
N ARG A 330 19.99 38.08 -0.08
CA ARG A 330 20.46 38.87 1.06
C ARG A 330 21.44 38.06 1.91
N PRO A 331 22.42 38.73 2.55
CA PRO A 331 23.28 38.08 3.52
C PRO A 331 22.43 37.50 4.67
N MET A 332 22.71 36.26 5.05
CA MET A 332 22.09 35.65 6.23
C MET A 332 22.86 36.03 7.49
N ASP A 333 22.15 36.26 8.58
CA ASP A 333 22.74 36.60 9.89
C ASP A 333 23.20 35.33 10.64
N ARG A 334 22.55 34.18 10.40
CA ARG A 334 23.04 32.86 10.81
C ARG A 334 22.56 31.75 9.87
N SER A 335 23.36 30.70 9.76
CA SER A 335 22.97 29.42 9.18
C SER A 335 21.99 28.68 10.11
N SER A 336 21.00 27.99 9.52
CA SER A 336 20.12 27.08 10.27
C SER A 336 20.86 25.81 10.67
N LYS A 337 20.66 25.36 11.91
CA LYS A 337 21.23 24.10 12.41
C LYS A 337 20.21 22.97 12.36
N ILE A 338 20.53 21.88 11.67
CA ILE A 338 19.61 20.74 11.49
C ILE A 338 20.26 19.47 12.03
N ALA A 339 19.67 18.84 13.04
CA ALA A 339 20.05 17.51 13.47
C ALA A 339 19.33 16.44 12.63
N ILE A 340 20.07 15.43 12.16
CA ILE A 340 19.54 14.27 11.44
C ILE A 340 19.88 13.02 12.27
N LEU A 341 18.85 12.35 12.80
CA LEU A 341 19.01 11.12 13.57
C LEU A 341 18.75 9.91 12.66
N ASP A 342 19.82 9.24 12.23
CA ASP A 342 19.77 8.21 11.18
C ASP A 342 20.94 7.21 11.27
N SER A 343 21.29 6.53 10.16
CA SER A 343 22.37 5.53 10.08
C SER A 343 23.80 6.07 9.97
N GLY A 344 23.97 7.40 9.97
CA GLY A 344 25.26 8.07 9.80
C GLY A 344 25.35 8.81 8.46
N ILE A 345 26.57 9.08 8.00
CA ILE A 345 26.83 9.77 6.74
C ILE A 345 28.15 9.29 6.13
N ASP A 346 28.22 9.12 4.80
CA ASP A 346 29.49 8.98 4.08
C ASP A 346 30.10 10.36 3.78
N LEU A 347 30.93 10.89 4.67
CA LEU A 347 31.60 12.19 4.47
C LEU A 347 32.58 12.18 3.29
N GLY A 348 33.03 11.00 2.83
CA GLY A 348 33.90 10.87 1.66
C GLY A 348 33.15 11.05 0.33
N HIS A 349 31.82 11.16 0.36
CA HIS A 349 31.02 11.34 -0.84
C HIS A 349 31.14 12.78 -1.37
N SER A 350 31.45 12.93 -2.67
CA SER A 350 31.69 14.22 -3.34
C SER A 350 30.55 15.24 -3.18
N SER A 351 29.30 14.77 -3.06
CA SER A 351 28.14 15.65 -2.80
C SER A 351 28.20 16.42 -1.46
N PHE A 352 29.09 16.07 -0.54
CA PHE A 352 29.28 16.78 0.73
C PHE A 352 30.56 17.59 0.80
N GLN A 353 31.41 17.58 -0.23
CA GLN A 353 32.74 18.19 -0.19
C GLN A 353 32.69 19.66 0.24
N GLU A 354 31.79 20.46 -0.35
CA GLU A 354 31.62 21.88 -0.02
C GLU A 354 31.21 22.07 1.45
N ALA A 355 30.22 21.30 1.93
CA ALA A 355 29.76 21.38 3.31
C ALA A 355 30.82 20.89 4.32
N VAL A 356 31.69 19.97 3.93
CA VAL A 356 32.83 19.52 4.76
C VAL A 356 33.93 20.59 4.79
N ASP A 357 34.26 21.18 3.63
CA ASP A 357 35.29 22.23 3.52
C ASP A 357 34.90 23.50 4.28
N GLU A 358 33.60 23.78 4.39
CA GLU A 358 33.02 24.90 5.15
C GLU A 358 32.72 24.58 6.63
N ASP A 359 33.07 23.38 7.12
CA ASP A 359 32.79 22.94 8.50
C ASP A 359 31.28 22.98 8.86
N HIS A 360 30.43 22.72 7.86
CA HIS A 360 28.97 22.69 7.98
C HIS A 360 28.42 21.31 8.35
N ILE A 361 29.26 20.30 8.62
CA ILE A 361 28.79 18.97 9.04
C ILE A 361 29.54 18.52 10.29
N VAL A 362 28.78 18.29 11.36
CA VAL A 362 29.26 17.65 12.59
C VAL A 362 28.63 16.27 12.69
N ALA A 363 29.44 15.22 12.71
CA ALA A 363 28.96 13.83 12.79
C ALA A 363 29.38 13.18 14.11
N LYS A 364 28.42 12.55 14.80
CA LYS A 364 28.64 11.83 16.07
C LYS A 364 27.81 10.56 16.11
N SER A 365 28.43 9.48 16.60
CA SER A 365 27.72 8.22 16.84
C SER A 365 27.29 8.09 18.29
N PHE A 366 26.11 7.53 18.45
CA PHE A 366 25.53 7.11 19.73
C PHE A 366 25.35 5.59 19.80
N VAL A 367 25.78 4.88 18.75
CA VAL A 367 25.87 3.41 18.71
C VAL A 367 27.29 3.01 19.07
N GLU A 368 27.43 2.08 20.02
CA GLU A 368 28.73 1.66 20.53
C GLU A 368 29.61 1.03 19.43
N GLY A 369 30.89 1.42 19.39
CA GLY A 369 31.88 0.85 18.49
C GLY A 369 31.80 1.31 17.03
N LEU A 370 30.85 2.18 16.67
CA LEU A 370 30.66 2.66 15.29
C LEU A 370 30.95 4.16 15.18
N PRO A 371 31.68 4.61 14.14
CA PRO A 371 31.93 6.02 13.90
C PRO A 371 30.70 6.72 13.30
N GLY A 372 30.55 8.02 13.57
CA GLY A 372 29.37 8.80 13.14
C GLY A 372 29.43 9.28 11.69
N ASP A 373 30.65 9.42 11.15
CA ASP A 373 31.03 9.86 9.81
C ASP A 373 31.17 8.70 8.81
N GLN A 374 30.57 7.55 9.14
CA GLN A 374 30.40 6.44 8.22
C GLN A 374 28.95 6.00 8.23
N ASP A 375 28.49 5.49 7.09
CA ASP A 375 27.14 4.98 6.90
C ASP A 375 27.19 3.58 6.29
N SER A 376 26.72 2.59 7.06
CA SER A 376 26.72 1.18 6.66
C SER A 376 25.42 0.75 5.98
N ASP A 377 24.41 1.62 5.98
CA ASP A 377 23.07 1.35 5.42
C ASP A 377 22.81 2.17 4.15
N GLY A 378 23.28 3.42 4.13
CA GLY A 378 23.12 4.38 3.05
C GLY A 378 21.94 5.32 3.22
N HIS A 379 20.99 5.02 4.10
CA HIS A 379 19.79 5.83 4.32
C HIS A 379 20.11 7.21 4.95
N GLY A 380 21.04 7.27 5.90
CA GLY A 380 21.48 8.52 6.51
C GLY A 380 22.21 9.44 5.51
N THR A 381 23.07 8.87 4.67
CA THR A 381 23.74 9.58 3.57
C THR A 381 22.73 10.15 2.57
N HIS A 382 21.71 9.36 2.21
CA HIS A 382 20.63 9.80 1.32
C HIS A 382 19.86 10.98 1.93
N THR A 383 19.46 10.84 3.20
CA THR A 383 18.74 11.84 4.00
C THR A 383 19.51 13.15 4.16
N ALA A 384 20.82 13.07 4.45
CA ALA A 384 21.69 14.24 4.57
C ALA A 384 21.80 15.01 3.25
N HIS A 385 22.01 14.31 2.12
CA HIS A 385 22.11 14.97 0.82
C HIS A 385 20.77 15.60 0.39
N LEU A 386 19.63 14.94 0.64
CA LEU A 386 18.32 15.55 0.38
C LEU A 386 18.14 16.86 1.15
N THR A 387 18.57 16.89 2.41
CA THR A 387 18.49 18.08 3.26
C THR A 387 19.32 19.23 2.66
N LEU A 388 20.56 18.99 2.27
CA LEU A 388 21.44 20.02 1.66
C LEU A 388 21.01 20.41 0.24
N LYS A 389 20.39 19.52 -0.54
CA LYS A 389 19.77 19.89 -1.84
C LYS A 389 18.68 20.95 -1.67
N VAL A 390 18.02 20.97 -0.52
CA VAL A 390 16.98 21.94 -0.19
C VAL A 390 17.56 23.15 0.54
N ALA A 391 18.42 22.97 1.54
CA ALA A 391 19.00 24.04 2.34
C ALA A 391 20.54 23.95 2.32
N PRO A 392 21.19 24.42 1.23
CA PRO A 392 22.63 24.20 1.02
C PRO A 392 23.52 24.92 2.03
N ASN A 393 23.04 26.00 2.65
CA ASN A 393 23.81 26.79 3.62
C ASN A 393 23.61 26.34 5.07
N SER A 394 22.79 25.30 5.32
CA SER A 394 22.50 24.83 6.68
C SER A 394 23.64 23.98 7.25
N THR A 395 23.91 24.13 8.55
CA THR A 395 24.83 23.26 9.29
C THR A 395 24.11 21.98 9.72
N LEU A 396 24.63 20.82 9.32
CA LEU A 396 24.10 19.51 9.70
C LEU A 396 24.78 18.93 10.95
N PHE A 397 23.98 18.42 11.87
CA PHE A 397 24.39 17.64 13.03
C PHE A 397 23.93 16.19 12.82
N ILE A 398 24.80 15.35 12.28
CA ILE A 398 24.50 13.95 11.99
C ILE A 398 24.68 13.13 13.27
N ALA A 399 23.57 12.57 13.75
CA ALA A 399 23.55 11.68 14.90
C ALA A 399 23.29 10.24 14.43
N ARG A 400 24.33 9.42 14.44
CA ARG A 400 24.17 7.99 14.12
C ARG A 400 23.54 7.27 15.32
N VAL A 401 22.35 6.71 15.11
CA VAL A 401 21.55 6.01 16.14
C VAL A 401 21.24 4.56 15.78
N ILE A 402 21.55 4.15 14.56
CA ILE A 402 21.39 2.79 14.02
C ILE A 402 22.52 2.49 13.01
N GLU A 403 22.64 1.24 12.61
CA GLU A 403 23.61 0.72 11.64
C GLU A 403 22.95 0.14 10.40
N HIS A 404 21.83 -0.59 10.51
CA HIS A 404 21.21 -1.34 9.41
C HIS A 404 19.69 -1.12 9.27
N GLY A 405 19.13 -0.14 9.98
CA GLY A 405 17.73 0.27 9.78
C GLY A 405 16.66 -0.73 10.22
N SER A 406 17.01 -1.75 11.01
CA SER A 406 16.06 -2.79 11.43
C SER A 406 15.20 -2.34 12.62
N ILE A 407 13.94 -2.80 12.67
CA ILE A 407 13.03 -2.51 13.80
C ILE A 407 13.63 -2.97 15.14
N VAL A 408 14.29 -4.14 15.15
CA VAL A 408 14.93 -4.71 16.34
C VAL A 408 16.06 -3.81 16.84
N GLU A 409 16.81 -3.23 15.92
CA GLU A 409 17.90 -2.33 16.24
C GLU A 409 17.40 -1.02 16.86
N PHE A 410 16.36 -0.40 16.30
CA PHE A 410 15.72 0.76 16.91
C PHE A 410 15.20 0.47 18.32
N ASP A 411 14.70 -0.74 18.58
CA ASP A 411 14.23 -1.15 19.90
C ASP A 411 15.37 -1.32 20.91
N ASN A 412 16.54 -1.76 20.46
CA ASN A 412 17.74 -1.92 21.27
C ASN A 412 18.47 -0.58 21.51
N ASN A 413 18.39 0.36 20.56
CA ASN A 413 19.12 1.62 20.57
C ASN A 413 18.29 2.81 21.12
N LYS A 414 17.25 2.56 21.93
CA LYS A 414 16.42 3.62 22.53
C LYS A 414 17.24 4.63 23.34
N SER A 415 18.24 4.17 24.09
CA SER A 415 19.16 5.01 24.86
C SER A 415 20.00 5.92 23.95
N ALA A 416 20.53 5.37 22.85
CA ALA A 416 21.29 6.11 21.85
C ALA A 416 20.47 7.27 21.26
N ILE A 417 19.19 7.02 20.93
CA ILE A 417 18.28 8.06 20.43
C ILE A 417 18.02 9.15 21.47
N VAL A 418 17.83 8.78 22.73
CA VAL A 418 17.66 9.76 23.83
C VAL A 418 18.90 10.64 23.98
N GLU A 419 20.10 10.06 23.96
CA GLU A 419 21.36 10.81 24.04
C GLU A 419 21.59 11.67 22.79
N ALA A 420 21.22 11.20 21.60
CA ALA A 420 21.26 11.99 20.37
C ALA A 420 20.34 13.22 20.44
N ILE A 421 19.13 13.08 20.99
CA ILE A 421 18.21 14.22 21.20
C ILE A 421 18.79 15.20 22.23
N LYS A 422 19.42 14.71 23.31
CA LYS A 422 20.08 15.58 24.30
C LYS A 422 21.23 16.36 23.68
N TRP A 423 22.06 15.69 22.88
CA TRP A 423 23.14 16.32 22.14
C TRP A 423 22.62 17.40 21.20
N ALA A 424 21.56 17.12 20.43
CA ALA A 424 20.92 18.14 19.58
C ALA A 424 20.44 19.37 20.37
N ILE A 425 19.91 19.17 21.58
CA ILE A 425 19.52 20.27 22.49
C ILE A 425 20.76 21.06 22.95
N GLU A 426 21.85 20.39 23.30
CA GLU A 426 23.10 21.00 23.76
C GLU A 426 23.76 21.84 22.67
N GLU A 427 23.75 21.34 21.43
CA GLU A 427 24.24 22.04 20.23
C GLU A 427 23.33 23.19 19.78
N ARG A 428 22.15 23.31 20.42
CA ARG A 428 21.12 24.31 20.13
C ARG A 428 20.70 24.28 18.67
N VAL A 429 20.41 23.09 18.15
CA VAL A 429 19.89 22.96 16.78
C VAL A 429 18.51 23.60 16.68
N ASP A 430 18.17 24.05 15.48
CA ASP A 430 16.87 24.66 15.20
C ASP A 430 15.82 23.60 14.83
N ILE A 431 16.27 22.51 14.20
CA ILE A 431 15.42 21.46 13.64
C ILE A 431 16.01 20.09 13.99
N ILE A 432 15.15 19.14 14.37
CA ILE A 432 15.48 17.71 14.45
C ILE A 432 14.63 16.96 13.42
N SER A 433 15.30 16.33 12.46
CA SER A 433 14.70 15.46 11.44
C SER A 433 14.85 13.99 11.86
N MET A 434 13.74 13.25 11.81
CA MET A 434 13.65 11.84 12.22
C MET A 434 13.01 11.01 11.11
N SER A 435 13.81 10.25 10.38
CA SER A 435 13.34 9.37 9.31
C SER A 435 13.11 7.93 9.78
N PHE A 436 12.69 7.76 11.03
CA PHE A 436 12.38 6.47 11.66
C PHE A 436 11.05 6.52 12.42
N GLY A 437 10.55 5.36 12.85
CA GLY A 437 9.36 5.32 13.69
C GLY A 437 9.14 4.00 14.42
N TYR A 438 8.51 4.11 15.58
CA TYR A 438 8.06 3.01 16.43
C TYR A 438 6.56 2.80 16.27
N ARG A 439 6.14 1.53 16.43
CA ARG A 439 4.71 1.17 16.46
C ARG A 439 4.02 1.65 17.72
N ALA A 440 4.74 1.65 18.84
CA ALA A 440 4.24 2.10 20.13
C ALA A 440 5.05 3.31 20.60
N GLU A 441 4.42 4.12 21.45
CA GLU A 441 5.10 5.22 22.11
C GLU A 441 6.24 4.72 23.01
N VAL A 442 7.39 5.39 22.94
CA VAL A 442 8.54 5.11 23.81
C VAL A 442 8.67 6.27 24.82
N PRO A 443 8.37 6.05 26.12
CA PRO A 443 8.28 7.14 27.11
C PRO A 443 9.53 8.00 27.23
N GLU A 444 10.72 7.40 27.19
CA GLU A 444 11.99 8.11 27.37
C GLU A 444 12.28 9.03 26.18
N ILE A 445 12.06 8.53 24.96
CA ILE A 445 12.19 9.33 23.72
C ILE A 445 11.16 10.45 23.72
N LYS A 446 9.91 10.18 24.14
CA LYS A 446 8.85 11.20 24.22
C LYS A 446 9.21 12.32 25.19
N ALA A 447 9.80 11.99 26.34
CA ALA A 447 10.25 12.98 27.31
C ALA A 447 11.38 13.85 26.75
N ALA A 448 12.35 13.25 26.05
CA ALA A 448 13.44 13.96 25.39
C ALA A 448 12.92 14.90 24.28
N LEU A 449 12.04 14.42 23.41
CA LEU A 449 11.41 15.22 22.35
C LEU A 449 10.58 16.37 22.91
N ARG A 450 9.82 16.15 23.99
CA ARG A 450 9.10 17.24 24.67
C ARG A 450 10.08 18.29 25.19
N LYS A 451 11.23 17.90 25.76
CA LYS A 451 12.24 18.85 26.22
C LYS A 451 12.80 19.67 25.05
N ALA A 452 13.09 19.04 23.90
CA ALA A 452 13.51 19.72 22.68
C ALA A 452 12.46 20.74 22.21
N PHE A 453 11.19 20.33 22.14
CA PHE A 453 10.08 21.21 21.78
C PHE A 453 9.97 22.45 22.70
N HIS A 454 10.08 22.29 24.02
CA HIS A 454 10.04 23.43 24.96
C HIS A 454 11.26 24.37 24.85
N LYS A 455 12.34 23.93 24.20
CA LYS A 455 13.49 24.77 23.85
C LYS A 455 13.33 25.50 22.51
N GLY A 456 12.19 25.34 21.84
CA GLY A 456 11.89 25.99 20.57
C GLY A 456 12.43 25.23 19.34
N ILE A 457 12.84 23.97 19.51
CA ILE A 457 13.37 23.15 18.42
C ILE A 457 12.19 22.57 17.61
N ILE A 458 12.23 22.75 16.30
CA ILE A 458 11.24 22.19 15.37
C ILE A 458 11.50 20.69 15.22
N LEU A 459 10.46 19.88 15.41
CA LEU A 459 10.55 18.42 15.30
C LEU A 459 9.81 17.95 14.06
N ILE A 460 10.49 17.21 13.18
CA ILE A 460 9.93 16.68 11.93
C ILE A 460 10.16 15.18 11.89
N ALA A 461 9.12 14.40 11.61
CA ALA A 461 9.24 12.95 11.53
C ALA A 461 8.45 12.34 10.37
N ALA A 462 9.02 11.28 9.80
CA ALA A 462 8.38 10.47 8.77
C ALA A 462 7.14 9.74 9.32
N ALA A 463 6.01 9.82 8.61
CA ALA A 463 4.75 9.30 9.10
C ALA A 463 4.71 7.78 9.23
N SER A 464 5.14 7.08 8.18
CA SER A 464 5.21 5.61 8.01
C SER A 464 5.12 5.31 6.51
N ASN A 465 5.70 4.21 6.05
CA ASN A 465 5.54 3.72 4.67
C ASN A 465 4.55 2.55 4.57
N SER A 466 3.70 2.39 5.58
CA SER A 466 2.86 1.19 5.73
C SER A 466 1.50 1.26 5.03
N GLY A 467 1.29 2.31 4.22
CA GLY A 467 0.00 2.62 3.61
C GLY A 467 -1.06 2.94 4.66
N VAL A 468 -2.31 3.08 4.24
CA VAL A 468 -3.49 3.39 5.08
C VAL A 468 -3.90 2.28 6.06
N ASN A 469 -3.00 1.34 6.33
CA ASN A 469 -3.19 0.23 7.25
C ASN A 469 -3.39 0.73 8.70
N PRO A 470 -4.56 0.50 9.33
CA PRO A 470 -4.84 0.98 10.68
C PRO A 470 -4.00 0.30 11.77
N ARG A 471 -3.32 -0.82 11.47
CA ARG A 471 -2.35 -1.48 12.39
C ARG A 471 -1.00 -0.79 12.41
N PHE A 472 -0.68 -0.03 11.38
CA PHE A 472 0.52 0.79 11.28
C PHE A 472 0.07 2.23 11.02
N PRO A 473 -0.60 2.86 12.02
CA PRO A 473 -0.98 4.26 11.93
C PRO A 473 0.29 5.12 11.83
N ILE A 474 0.11 6.44 11.84
CA ILE A 474 1.24 7.35 11.98
C ILE A 474 2.12 6.88 13.16
N SER A 475 3.38 6.59 12.86
CA SER A 475 4.34 6.03 13.81
C SER A 475 4.69 7.05 14.88
N PHE A 476 5.08 6.59 16.06
CA PHE A 476 5.77 7.43 17.02
C PHE A 476 7.22 7.69 16.51
N PRO A 477 7.75 8.92 16.49
CA PRO A 477 7.22 10.12 17.13
C PRO A 477 6.35 11.01 16.22
N ALA A 478 6.16 10.68 14.95
CA ALA A 478 5.36 11.48 14.01
C ALA A 478 3.90 11.70 14.45
N ASN A 479 3.34 10.82 15.28
CA ASN A 479 1.98 10.98 15.84
C ASN A 479 1.91 11.91 17.06
N MET A 480 3.03 12.47 17.53
CA MET A 480 3.03 13.45 18.60
C MET A 480 2.57 14.81 18.07
N ARG A 481 1.68 15.47 18.81
CA ARG A 481 1.19 16.82 18.46
C ARG A 481 2.31 17.88 18.34
N GLN A 482 3.43 17.68 19.04
CA GLN A 482 4.61 18.55 19.00
C GLN A 482 5.50 18.32 17.77
N VAL A 483 5.22 17.28 16.98
CA VAL A 483 6.05 16.84 15.85
C VAL A 483 5.28 17.04 14.56
N ILE A 484 5.94 17.64 13.58
CA ILE A 484 5.40 17.79 12.22
C ILE A 484 5.51 16.43 11.54
N CYS A 485 4.36 15.80 11.30
CA CYS A 485 4.27 14.53 10.61
C CYS A 485 4.36 14.70 9.09
N MET A 486 5.26 13.95 8.45
CA MET A 486 5.52 14.04 7.02
C MET A 486 5.03 12.83 6.23
N HIS A 487 4.07 13.08 5.35
CA HIS A 487 3.63 12.20 4.27
C HIS A 487 4.45 12.46 3.00
N SER A 488 4.54 11.44 2.15
CA SER A 488 5.21 11.47 0.86
C SER A 488 4.23 11.80 -0.28
N THR A 489 4.65 12.62 -1.23
CA THR A 489 3.93 12.89 -2.48
C THR A 489 4.83 12.66 -3.69
N ASP A 490 4.24 12.48 -4.86
CA ASP A 490 4.96 12.66 -6.12
C ASP A 490 5.27 14.15 -6.38
N GLY A 491 6.00 14.44 -7.46
CA GLY A 491 6.34 15.81 -7.86
C GLY A 491 5.16 16.67 -8.33
N TYR A 492 3.95 16.09 -8.46
CA TYR A 492 2.72 16.83 -8.73
C TYR A 492 1.91 17.11 -7.45
N GLY A 493 2.35 16.60 -6.31
CA GLY A 493 1.64 16.71 -5.03
C GLY A 493 0.58 15.63 -4.81
N ASN A 494 0.52 14.59 -5.65
CA ASN A 494 -0.38 13.46 -5.39
C ASN A 494 0.13 12.64 -4.21
N PRO A 495 -0.73 12.24 -3.26
CA PRO A 495 -0.29 11.48 -2.09
C PRO A 495 0.21 10.09 -2.50
N SER A 496 1.35 9.71 -1.92
CA SER A 496 1.88 8.37 -2.06
C SER A 496 0.92 7.32 -1.49
N PRO A 497 0.71 6.18 -2.17
CA PRO A 497 -0.06 5.06 -1.62
C PRO A 497 0.61 4.44 -0.37
N ARG A 498 1.87 4.79 -0.10
CA ARG A 498 2.64 4.35 1.08
C ARG A 498 2.27 5.11 2.34
N ASN A 499 1.60 6.25 2.22
CA ASN A 499 1.24 7.07 3.37
C ASN A 499 0.25 6.36 4.28
N PRO A 500 0.37 6.51 5.62
CA PRO A 500 -0.69 6.14 6.54
C PRO A 500 -1.92 7.03 6.32
N SER A 501 -3.04 6.60 6.92
CA SER A 501 -4.27 7.40 6.90
C SER A 501 -3.99 8.77 7.50
N ALA A 502 -4.30 9.82 6.75
CA ALA A 502 -4.21 11.18 7.23
C ALA A 502 -5.14 11.39 8.44
N ILE A 503 -4.63 12.05 9.46
CA ILE A 503 -5.37 12.57 10.60
C ILE A 503 -5.56 14.08 10.37
N PRO A 504 -6.80 14.61 10.47
CA PRO A 504 -7.05 16.05 10.36
C PRO A 504 -6.10 16.85 11.26
N ASP A 505 -5.54 17.94 10.71
CA ASP A 505 -4.66 18.90 11.39
C ASP A 505 -3.28 18.39 11.87
N CYS A 506 -2.89 17.16 11.53
CA CYS A 506 -1.67 16.55 12.07
C CYS A 506 -0.60 16.17 11.04
N ASN A 507 -0.86 16.19 9.73
CA ASN A 507 0.10 15.73 8.71
C ASN A 507 0.24 16.66 7.49
N LEU A 508 1.48 16.87 7.06
CA LEU A 508 1.83 17.59 5.83
C LEU A 508 2.36 16.61 4.78
N GLY A 509 2.18 16.93 3.49
CA GLY A 509 2.73 16.15 2.38
C GLY A 509 3.75 16.98 1.59
N ILE A 510 4.88 16.37 1.22
CA ILE A 510 5.87 16.96 0.31
C ILE A 510 6.49 15.87 -0.56
N LEU A 511 7.23 16.27 -1.60
CA LEU A 511 7.95 15.37 -2.49
C LEU A 511 8.70 14.30 -1.69
N GLY A 512 8.44 13.03 -2.00
CA GLY A 512 9.12 11.90 -1.41
C GLY A 512 9.14 10.65 -2.28
N GLU A 513 8.70 10.73 -3.54
CA GLU A 513 8.60 9.60 -4.46
C GLU A 513 9.61 9.73 -5.61
N ALA A 514 10.41 8.68 -5.81
CA ALA A 514 11.40 8.53 -6.87
C ALA A 514 12.40 9.70 -6.96
N VAL A 515 13.06 9.99 -5.84
CA VAL A 515 14.02 11.11 -5.70
C VAL A 515 15.46 10.58 -5.63
N ALA A 516 16.35 11.08 -6.49
CA ALA A 516 17.77 10.75 -6.42
C ALA A 516 18.50 11.57 -5.35
N ALA A 517 19.35 10.91 -4.56
CA ALA A 517 20.31 11.53 -3.64
C ALA A 517 21.57 10.67 -3.50
N ALA A 518 22.52 11.13 -2.68
CA ALA A 518 23.85 10.53 -2.56
C ALA A 518 23.73 9.13 -1.95
N TRP A 519 24.64 8.24 -2.34
CA TRP A 519 24.66 6.87 -1.83
C TRP A 519 26.10 6.40 -1.63
N PRO A 520 26.44 5.72 -0.50
CA PRO A 520 27.80 5.24 -0.27
C PRO A 520 28.23 4.22 -1.33
N ARG A 521 29.33 4.51 -2.03
CA ARG A 521 29.82 3.70 -3.14
C ARG A 521 30.19 2.27 -2.73
N GLN A 522 30.70 2.11 -1.52
CA GLN A 522 31.17 0.83 -1.00
C GLN A 522 30.01 -0.18 -0.90
N LEU A 523 28.79 0.28 -0.64
CA LEU A 523 27.60 -0.57 -0.55
C LEU A 523 27.17 -1.13 -1.92
N ASP A 524 27.33 -0.36 -3.00
CA ASP A 524 27.09 -0.84 -4.37
C ASP A 524 28.12 -1.92 -4.76
N ILE A 525 29.39 -1.68 -4.45
CA ILE A 525 30.48 -2.63 -4.74
C ILE A 525 30.25 -3.96 -4.00
N ALA A 526 29.89 -3.89 -2.71
CA ALA A 526 29.57 -5.07 -1.91
C ALA A 526 28.39 -5.85 -2.51
N ARG A 527 27.32 -5.15 -2.92
CA ARG A 527 26.16 -5.76 -3.58
C ARG A 527 26.54 -6.44 -4.89
N GLU A 528 27.30 -5.77 -5.76
CA GLU A 528 27.76 -6.35 -7.03
C GLU A 528 28.62 -7.59 -6.80
N ALA A 529 29.49 -7.58 -5.80
CA ALA A 529 30.31 -8.74 -5.44
C ALA A 529 29.45 -9.91 -4.96
N SER A 530 28.44 -9.64 -4.12
CA SER A 530 27.48 -10.66 -3.65
C SER A 530 26.66 -11.26 -4.80
N LEU A 531 26.17 -10.45 -5.74
CA LEU A 531 25.41 -10.92 -6.92
C LEU A 531 26.29 -11.79 -7.84
N ARG A 532 27.54 -11.37 -8.08
CA ARG A 532 28.50 -12.17 -8.85
C ARG A 532 28.83 -13.50 -8.16
N ALA A 533 28.93 -13.52 -6.83
CA ALA A 533 29.16 -14.74 -6.06
C ALA A 533 27.94 -15.67 -6.06
N ALA A 534 26.72 -15.15 -6.19
CA ALA A 534 25.49 -15.91 -6.26
C ALA A 534 25.21 -16.55 -7.64
N GLY A 535 26.02 -16.27 -8.67
CA GLY A 535 25.80 -16.75 -10.03
C GLY A 535 24.81 -15.90 -10.85
N ASP A 536 24.19 -14.90 -10.23
CA ASP A 536 23.34 -13.91 -10.87
C ASP A 536 24.18 -12.77 -11.45
N THR A 537 24.81 -13.04 -12.60
CA THR A 537 25.35 -11.94 -13.40
C THR A 537 24.22 -11.26 -14.15
N PRO A 538 23.99 -9.94 -13.98
CA PRO A 538 23.14 -9.19 -14.89
C PRO A 538 23.75 -9.31 -16.28
N ASP A 539 22.93 -9.72 -17.24
CA ASP A 539 23.32 -9.88 -18.63
C ASP A 539 23.97 -8.57 -19.12
N ALA A 540 25.23 -8.65 -19.59
CA ALA A 540 25.99 -7.47 -20.00
C ALA A 540 25.31 -6.71 -21.17
N ALA A 541 24.35 -7.35 -21.83
CA ALA A 541 23.51 -6.82 -22.90
C ALA A 541 22.36 -5.91 -22.42
N ALA A 542 21.98 -5.92 -21.14
CA ALA A 542 20.91 -5.08 -20.59
C ALA A 542 21.39 -3.67 -20.15
N ARG A 543 22.69 -3.36 -20.32
CA ARG A 543 23.18 -1.98 -20.15
C ARG A 543 22.60 -1.11 -21.27
N PRO A 544 21.92 0.01 -20.98
CA PRO A 544 21.60 0.99 -22.00
C PRO A 544 22.91 1.40 -22.69
N ARG A 545 23.00 1.18 -24.01
CA ARG A 545 24.13 1.64 -24.83
C ARG A 545 24.10 3.18 -24.84
N GLY A 546 24.69 3.80 -23.82
CA GLY A 546 24.66 5.25 -23.68
C GLY A 546 25.44 5.86 -22.52
N SER A 547 25.94 5.11 -21.53
CA SER A 547 26.71 5.70 -20.42
C SER A 547 28.10 5.09 -20.32
N ARG A 548 29.01 5.58 -21.17
CA ARG A 548 30.46 5.45 -20.98
C ARG A 548 31.06 6.84 -20.72
N THR A 549 30.32 7.64 -19.96
CA THR A 549 30.76 8.91 -19.39
C THR A 549 30.99 8.69 -17.91
N MET A 550 32.16 9.09 -17.40
CA MET A 550 32.47 9.08 -15.96
C MET A 550 31.28 9.58 -15.14
N GLN A 551 30.57 8.70 -14.44
CA GLN A 551 29.50 9.10 -13.54
C GLN A 551 30.17 9.47 -12.22
N LYS A 552 30.40 10.78 -12.06
CA LYS A 552 31.32 11.34 -11.07
C LYS A 552 30.75 11.37 -9.64
N ASP A 553 29.45 11.14 -9.45
CA ASP A 553 28.79 11.13 -8.14
C ASP A 553 27.83 9.94 -8.04
N HIS A 554 28.04 9.05 -7.06
CA HIS A 554 27.21 7.87 -6.84
C HIS A 554 25.88 8.29 -6.22
N SER A 555 24.76 7.97 -6.89
CA SER A 555 23.44 8.32 -6.39
C SER A 555 22.48 7.17 -6.55
N ARG A 556 21.51 7.09 -5.62
CA ARG A 556 20.39 6.17 -5.70
C ARG A 556 19.07 6.91 -5.58
N VAL A 557 18.09 6.38 -6.31
CA VAL A 557 16.72 6.84 -6.28
C VAL A 557 15.98 6.10 -5.18
N ALA A 558 15.23 6.85 -4.37
CA ALA A 558 14.42 6.29 -3.31
C ALA A 558 13.02 6.91 -3.23
N SER A 559 12.10 6.17 -2.62
CA SER A 559 10.71 6.57 -2.40
C SER A 559 10.26 6.27 -0.97
N GLY A 560 9.57 7.22 -0.32
CA GLY A 560 8.88 7.05 0.95
C GLY A 560 8.80 8.29 1.83
N THR A 561 8.11 8.19 2.96
CA THR A 561 7.99 9.26 3.97
C THR A 561 9.33 9.64 4.59
N SER A 562 10.31 8.72 4.58
CA SER A 562 11.69 8.99 5.00
C SER A 562 12.49 9.84 4.00
N VAL A 563 12.04 9.94 2.74
CA VAL A 563 12.54 10.90 1.74
C VAL A 563 11.88 12.27 1.94
N ALA A 564 10.59 12.28 2.27
CA ALA A 564 9.82 13.51 2.50
C ALA A 564 10.26 14.29 3.75
N ALA A 565 10.59 13.59 4.85
CA ALA A 565 11.01 14.20 6.11
C ALA A 565 12.25 15.13 6.02
N PRO A 566 13.40 14.71 5.44
CA PRO A 566 14.56 15.58 5.27
C PRO A 566 14.30 16.74 4.30
N ILE A 567 13.51 16.54 3.25
CA ILE A 567 13.12 17.63 2.34
C ILE A 567 12.32 18.69 3.11
N ALA A 568 11.38 18.27 3.96
CA ALA A 568 10.63 19.19 4.82
C ALA A 568 11.51 19.91 5.85
N ALA A 569 12.52 19.22 6.41
CA ALA A 569 13.51 19.84 7.30
C ALA A 569 14.30 20.94 6.58
N GLY A 570 14.74 20.70 5.34
CA GLY A 570 15.36 21.73 4.52
C GLY A 570 14.44 22.91 4.23
N ILE A 571 13.15 22.66 3.92
CA ILE A 571 12.18 23.74 3.71
C ILE A 571 11.98 24.58 4.98
N ALA A 572 11.88 23.94 6.14
CA ALA A 572 11.77 24.64 7.42
C ALA A 572 13.03 25.50 7.69
N ALA A 573 14.22 25.00 7.35
CA ALA A 573 15.47 25.77 7.45
C ALA A 573 15.47 26.99 6.52
N LEU A 574 15.07 26.84 5.25
CA LEU A 574 14.94 27.96 4.33
C LEU A 574 13.96 29.04 4.83
N ILE A 575 12.86 28.63 5.46
CA ILE A 575 11.88 29.56 6.05
C ILE A 575 12.50 30.31 7.24
N LEU A 576 13.25 29.63 8.11
CA LEU A 576 13.95 30.26 9.24
C LEU A 576 15.03 31.24 8.76
N GLU A 577 15.81 30.84 7.76
CA GLU A 577 16.82 31.67 7.10
C GLU A 577 16.19 32.93 6.53
N TYR A 578 15.10 32.80 5.76
CA TYR A 578 14.36 33.94 5.22
C TYR A 578 13.78 34.84 6.32
N ALA A 579 13.20 34.26 7.37
CA ALA A 579 12.63 35.02 8.48
C ALA A 579 13.71 35.81 9.25
N SER A 580 14.93 35.26 9.37
CA SER A 580 16.06 35.96 10.00
C SER A 580 16.47 37.23 9.24
N GLN A 581 16.33 37.23 7.90
CA GLN A 581 16.61 38.41 7.08
C GLN A 581 15.57 39.52 7.30
N ALA A 582 14.30 39.15 7.55
CA ALA A 582 13.23 40.12 7.80
C ALA A 582 13.33 40.74 9.21
N SER A 583 13.81 40.00 10.21
CA SER A 583 14.07 40.55 11.54
C SER A 583 15.24 41.53 11.52
N ALA A 584 16.32 41.21 10.79
CA ALA A 584 17.44 42.12 10.54
C ALA A 584 16.96 43.42 9.90
N GLN A 585 16.05 43.35 8.91
CA GLN A 585 15.46 44.53 8.28
C GLN A 585 14.68 45.41 9.26
N LYS A 586 13.89 44.82 10.18
CA LYS A 586 13.22 45.59 11.23
C LYS A 586 14.24 46.24 12.17
N HIS A 587 15.28 45.50 12.56
CA HIS A 587 16.32 46.01 13.45
C HIS A 587 17.07 47.18 12.80
N ASP A 588 17.50 47.06 11.55
CA ASP A 588 18.16 48.14 10.80
C ASP A 588 17.23 49.33 10.56
N SER A 589 15.95 49.09 10.25
CA SER A 589 14.97 50.17 10.09
C SER A 589 14.68 50.90 11.40
N VAL A 590 14.70 50.20 12.55
CA VAL A 590 14.55 50.80 13.88
C VAL A 590 15.83 51.54 14.27
N VAL A 591 17.02 50.97 14.06
CA VAL A 591 18.30 51.63 14.33
C VAL A 591 18.46 52.89 13.46
N GLN A 592 18.09 52.84 12.17
CA GLN A 592 18.09 54.01 11.29
C GLN A 592 17.01 55.04 11.67
N ARG A 593 15.81 54.60 12.05
CA ARG A 593 14.70 55.48 12.44
C ARG A 593 14.90 56.13 13.82
N TRP A 594 15.73 55.54 14.68
CA TRP A 594 16.05 56.05 16.02
C TRP A 594 17.46 56.63 16.17
N GLY A 595 18.22 56.77 15.08
CA GLY A 595 19.49 57.52 15.06
C GLY A 595 20.54 57.03 16.07
N MET A 596 20.47 55.78 16.52
CA MET A 596 21.45 55.24 17.45
C MET A 596 22.70 54.83 16.65
N SER A 597 23.71 55.69 16.63
CA SER A 597 25.03 55.33 16.12
C SER A 597 25.56 54.16 16.96
N ARG A 598 26.05 53.11 16.29
CA ARG A 598 26.86 52.08 16.95
C ARG A 598 28.04 52.77 17.63
N ALA A 599 28.04 52.76 18.97
CA ALA A 599 29.17 53.13 19.82
C ALA A 599 29.86 51.85 20.30
#